data_AF-A0A2D9QAU4-F1
#
_entry.id   AF-A0A2D9QAU4-F1
#
_cell.length_a   1.000
_cell.length_b   1.000
_cell.length_c   1.000
_cell.angle_alpha   90.00
_cell.angle_beta   90.00
_cell.angle_gamma   90.00
#
_symmetry.space_group_name_H-M   'P 1'
#
loop_
_entity.id
_entity.type
_entity.pdbx_description
1 polymer ?
#
loop_
_entity_poly.entity_id
_entity_poly.type
_entity_poly.pdbx_seq_one_letter_code
_entity_poly.pdbx_strand_id
1 'polypeptide(L)'
;MKDDIDNIQNEANTIPEVQLTKLFDRTGSNYGGNKGFILFYINEQGNPFAVMKFENNAVRFALEKSVDMFKLSMEQSEWMGSIGIDVDEEGDSNK
;
A
#
# COMPACT_ATOMS: atom_id res chain seq x y z
N MET A 1 -14.14 21.84 1.83
CA MET A 1 -13.27 20.71 1.45
C MET A 1 -12.01 20.74 2.30
N LYS A 2 -12.14 20.43 3.58
CA LYS A 2 -10.99 20.23 4.48
C LYS A 2 -11.29 19.17 5.54
N ASP A 3 -12.30 18.34 5.28
CA ASP A 3 -12.89 17.44 6.26
C ASP A 3 -12.72 15.96 5.87
N ASP A 4 -12.02 15.65 4.77
CA ASP A 4 -11.98 14.30 4.19
C ASP A 4 -10.79 13.44 4.67
N ILE A 5 -10.01 13.89 5.67
CA ILE A 5 -8.84 13.13 6.16
C ILE A 5 -8.97 12.73 7.65
N ASP A 6 -9.89 13.32 8.41
CA ASP A 6 -9.92 13.16 9.88
C ASP A 6 -10.85 12.05 10.40
N ASN A 7 -11.45 11.23 9.54
CA ASN A 7 -12.44 10.22 9.99
C ASN A 7 -12.07 8.76 9.70
N ILE A 8 -10.79 8.39 9.87
CA ILE A 8 -10.32 6.99 9.77
C ILE A 8 -10.67 6.17 11.05
N GLN A 9 -11.20 6.79 12.11
CA GLN A 9 -11.53 6.11 13.37
C GLN A 9 -13.04 5.86 13.55
N ASN A 10 -13.63 5.02 12.69
CA ASN A 10 -14.85 4.32 13.07
C ASN A 10 -14.47 3.09 13.92
N GLU A 11 -14.31 3.31 15.23
CA GLU A 11 -13.83 2.31 16.22
C GLU A 11 -14.64 0.99 16.26
N ALA A 12 -15.83 0.93 15.67
CA ALA A 12 -16.69 -0.26 15.70
C ALA A 12 -16.37 -1.33 14.63
N ASN A 13 -15.63 -0.97 13.56
CA ASN A 13 -15.39 -1.87 12.40
C ASN A 13 -13.90 -2.09 12.11
N THR A 14 -13.05 -1.86 13.11
CA THR A 14 -11.60 -1.96 12.96
C THR A 14 -11.05 -3.21 13.62
N ILE A 15 -9.90 -3.64 13.11
CA ILE A 15 -9.12 -4.70 13.74
C ILE A 15 -8.80 -4.28 15.19
N PRO A 16 -9.00 -5.16 16.19
CA PRO A 16 -8.79 -4.81 17.59
C PRO A 16 -7.39 -4.25 17.85
N GLU A 17 -7.31 -3.21 18.67
CA GLU A 17 -6.08 -2.47 18.95
C GLU A 17 -4.95 -3.37 19.48
N VAL A 18 -5.27 -4.40 20.26
CA VAL A 18 -4.31 -5.39 20.76
C VAL A 18 -3.60 -6.14 19.62
N GLN A 19 -4.31 -6.45 18.52
CA GLN A 19 -3.72 -7.11 17.36
C GLN A 19 -2.85 -6.14 16.56
N LEU A 20 -3.29 -4.89 16.41
CA LEU A 20 -2.53 -3.83 15.75
C LEU A 20 -1.23 -3.53 16.51
N THR A 21 -1.26 -3.52 17.83
CA THR A 21 -0.06 -3.35 18.66
C THR A 21 0.90 -4.52 18.52
N LYS A 22 0.41 -5.77 18.53
CA LYS A 22 1.26 -6.95 18.26
C LYS A 22 1.90 -6.90 16.87
N LEU A 23 1.19 -6.37 15.87
CA LEU A 23 1.74 -6.19 14.53
C LEU A 23 2.82 -5.10 14.55
N PHE A 24 2.53 -3.95 15.16
CA PHE A 24 3.48 -2.85 15.31
C PHE A 24 4.78 -3.31 15.99
N ASP A 25 4.68 -4.08 17.07
CA ASP A 25 5.83 -4.57 17.83
C ASP A 25 6.76 -5.48 17.01
N ARG A 26 6.22 -6.14 15.97
CA ARG A 26 6.95 -7.01 15.04
C ARG A 26 7.57 -6.26 13.85
N THR A 27 7.36 -4.95 13.74
CA THR A 27 7.99 -4.12 12.72
C THR A 27 9.24 -3.41 13.25
N GLY A 28 10.14 -3.03 12.34
CA GLY A 28 11.34 -2.27 12.67
C GLY A 28 12.26 -2.99 13.67
N SER A 29 12.93 -2.19 14.50
CA SER A 29 13.83 -2.66 15.55
C SER A 29 13.52 -1.99 16.88
N ASN A 30 13.89 -2.60 17.99
CA ASN A 30 13.51 -2.12 19.33
C ASN A 30 14.07 -0.74 19.70
N TYR A 31 15.16 -0.31 19.07
CA TYR A 31 15.83 0.95 19.37
C TYR A 31 16.06 1.83 18.13
N GLY A 32 15.49 1.44 16.97
CA GLY A 32 15.79 2.11 15.70
C GLY A 32 14.88 3.26 15.33
N GLY A 33 13.81 3.53 16.09
CA GLY A 33 12.86 4.58 15.73
C GLY A 33 12.16 4.32 14.39
N ASN A 34 12.08 3.07 13.95
CA ASN A 34 11.68 2.68 12.59
C ASN A 34 10.52 1.68 12.58
N LYS A 35 9.72 1.62 13.65
CA LYS A 35 8.51 0.80 13.69
C LYS A 35 7.34 1.47 12.97
N GLY A 36 6.59 0.68 12.22
CA GLY A 36 5.39 1.13 11.53
C GLY A 36 4.93 0.18 10.44
N PHE A 37 3.65 0.29 10.08
CA PHE A 37 3.03 -0.46 8.99
C PHE A 37 1.84 0.29 8.40
N ILE A 38 1.43 -0.15 7.20
CA ILE A 38 0.11 0.10 6.62
C ILE A 38 -0.55 -1.26 6.42
N LEU A 39 -1.81 -1.39 6.84
CA LEU A 39 -2.61 -2.59 6.67
C LEU A 39 -3.88 -2.23 5.91
N PHE A 40 -4.05 -2.84 4.73
CA PHE A 40 -5.28 -2.79 3.95
C PHE A 40 -6.08 -4.07 4.20
N TYR A 41 -7.39 -3.95 4.41
CA TYR A 41 -8.26 -5.10 4.62
C TYR A 41 -9.71 -4.76 4.21
N ILE A 42 -10.53 -5.79 4.06
CA ILE A 42 -11.97 -5.65 3.88
C ILE A 42 -12.62 -5.87 5.25
N ASN A 43 -13.45 -4.92 5.68
CA ASN A 43 -14.14 -5.04 6.96
C ASN A 43 -15.36 -5.97 6.88
N GLU A 44 -16.04 -6.19 8.00
CA GLU A 44 -17.22 -7.08 8.06
C GLU A 44 -18.39 -6.62 7.17
N GLN A 45 -18.44 -5.34 6.81
CA GLN A 45 -19.43 -4.76 5.91
C GLN A 45 -19.03 -4.85 4.43
N GLY A 46 -17.89 -5.50 4.11
CA GLY A 46 -17.39 -5.61 2.74
C GLY A 46 -16.71 -4.35 2.21
N ASN A 47 -16.49 -3.34 3.07
CA ASN A 47 -15.88 -2.09 2.66
C ASN A 47 -14.34 -2.15 2.80
N PRO A 48 -13.59 -1.55 1.87
CA PRO A 48 -12.14 -1.43 2.00
C PRO A 48 -11.78 -0.45 3.11
N PHE A 49 -10.86 -0.86 3.97
CA PHE A 49 -10.34 -0.07 5.08
C PHE A 49 -8.81 -0.11 5.10
N ALA A 50 -8.22 0.95 5.64
CA ALA A 50 -6.78 1.06 5.84
C ALA A 50 -6.48 1.53 7.26
N VAL A 51 -5.52 0.88 7.92
CA VAL A 51 -4.97 1.31 9.21
C VAL A 51 -3.48 1.54 9.06
N MET A 52 -3.01 2.68 9.58
CA MET A 52 -1.60 3.03 9.63
C MET A 52 -1.16 3.26 11.07
N LYS A 53 -0.05 2.66 11.46
CA LYS A 53 0.66 2.96 12.71
C LYS A 53 2.12 3.24 12.40
N PHE A 54 2.67 4.25 13.04
CA PHE A 54 4.05 4.68 12.83
C PHE A 54 4.62 5.24 14.13
N GLU A 55 5.92 5.02 14.33
CA GLU A 55 6.64 5.49 15.51
C GLU A 55 6.93 7.00 15.45
N ASN A 56 7.10 7.55 14.25
CA ASN A 56 7.34 8.98 14.03
C ASN A 56 6.97 9.39 12.60
N ASN A 57 7.00 10.71 12.36
CA ASN A 57 6.61 11.30 11.08
C ASN A 57 7.51 10.90 9.91
N ALA A 58 8.78 10.57 10.15
CA ALA A 58 9.66 10.09 9.07
C ALA A 58 9.21 8.71 8.58
N VAL A 59 8.85 7.80 9.51
CA VAL A 59 8.28 6.50 9.17
C VAL A 59 6.93 6.66 8.45
N ARG A 60 6.06 7.55 8.94
CA ARG A 60 4.79 7.86 8.26
C ARG A 60 5.01 8.25 6.80
N PHE A 61 5.89 9.22 6.57
CA PHE A 61 6.18 9.72 5.23
C PHE A 61 6.75 8.62 4.33
N ALA A 62 7.66 7.79 4.84
CA ALA A 62 8.22 6.67 4.09
C ALA A 62 7.15 5.65 3.69
N LEU A 63 6.21 5.34 4.60
CA LEU A 63 5.09 4.44 4.34
C LEU A 63 4.14 5.00 3.28
N GLU A 64 3.73 6.27 3.39
CA GLU A 64 2.89 6.95 2.39
C GLU A 64 3.56 6.97 1.01
N LYS A 65 4.86 7.32 0.96
CA LYS A 65 5.62 7.33 -0.30
C LYS A 65 5.79 5.95 -0.91
N SER A 66 5.90 4.91 -0.10
CA SER A 66 5.96 3.54 -0.59
C SER A 66 4.67 3.14 -1.31
N VAL A 67 3.50 3.57 -0.80
CA VAL A 67 2.21 3.35 -1.46
C VAL A 67 2.10 4.16 -2.75
N ASP A 68 2.53 5.43 -2.74
CA ASP A 68 2.56 6.26 -3.95
C ASP A 68 3.42 5.63 -5.06
N MET A 69 4.62 5.16 -4.71
CA MET A 69 5.52 4.49 -5.65
C MET A 69 4.92 3.18 -6.19
N PHE A 70 4.25 2.42 -5.33
CA PHE A 70 3.56 1.20 -5.76
C PHE A 70 2.44 1.52 -6.77
N LYS A 71 1.61 2.54 -6.51
CA LYS A 71 0.57 3.00 -7.45
C LYS A 71 1.14 3.41 -8.80
N LEU A 72 2.20 4.24 -8.79
CA LEU A 72 2.89 4.66 -10.02
C LEU A 72 3.45 3.46 -10.80
N SER A 73 3.98 2.45 -10.09
CA SER A 73 4.48 1.23 -10.74
C SER A 73 3.36 0.41 -11.40
N MET A 74 2.18 0.36 -10.79
CA MET A 74 1.01 -0.30 -11.38
C MET A 74 0.53 0.44 -12.62
N GLU A 75 0.39 1.77 -12.56
CA GLU A 75 -0.01 2.61 -13.70
C GLU A 75 0.96 2.45 -14.90
N GLN A 76 2.27 2.37 -14.63
CA GLN A 76 3.27 2.12 -15.68
C GLN A 76 3.16 0.71 -16.26
N SER A 77 2.89 -0.30 -15.44
CA SER A 77 2.70 -1.67 -15.93
C SER A 77 1.45 -1.82 -16.80
N GLU A 78 0.36 -1.12 -16.48
CA GLU A 78 -0.84 -1.04 -17.31
C GLU A 78 -0.56 -0.31 -18.64
N TRP A 79 0.21 0.79 -18.57
CA TRP A 79 0.62 1.53 -19.77
C TRP A 79 1.52 0.70 -20.70
N MET A 80 2.51 -0.03 -20.16
CA MET A 80 3.35 -0.93 -20.96
C MET A 80 2.58 -2.13 -21.51
N GLY A 81 1.63 -2.68 -20.75
CA GLY A 81 0.74 -3.75 -21.22
C GLY A 81 -0.21 -3.30 -22.33
N SER A 82 -0.49 -2.00 -22.42
CA SER A 82 -1.29 -1.41 -23.50
C SER A 82 -0.47 -1.04 -24.74
N ILE A 83 0.86 -0.95 -24.65
CA ILE A 83 1.75 -0.87 -25.82
C ILE A 83 1.89 -2.29 -26.35
N GLY A 84 0.92 -2.72 -27.15
CA GLY A 84 1.06 -3.89 -28.00
C GLY A 84 2.25 -3.66 -28.92
N ILE A 85 3.43 -4.17 -28.54
CA ILE A 85 4.48 -4.47 -29.51
C ILE A 85 3.93 -5.69 -30.25
N ASP A 86 3.21 -5.43 -31.33
CA ASP A 86 3.08 -6.41 -32.41
C ASP A 86 4.50 -6.69 -32.87
N VAL A 87 5.10 -7.74 -32.32
CA VAL A 87 6.33 -8.29 -32.85
C VAL A 87 5.90 -8.86 -34.19
N ASP A 88 6.07 -8.08 -35.26
CA ASP A 88 6.05 -8.61 -36.61
C ASP A 88 7.10 -9.73 -36.62
N GLU A 89 6.62 -10.99 -36.57
CA GLU A 89 7.43 -12.16 -36.86
C GLU A 89 7.91 -12.01 -38.31
N GLU A 90 9.07 -11.37 -38.51
CA GLU A 90 9.81 -11.49 -39.76
C GLU A 90 10.18 -12.96 -39.92
N GLY A 91 9.34 -13.67 -40.68
CA GLY A 91 9.56 -15.04 -41.10
C GLY A 91 10.81 -15.13 -41.97
N ASP A 92 11.90 -15.60 -41.38
CA ASP A 92 13.06 -16.08 -42.11
C ASP A 92 12.70 -17.41 -42.78
N SER A 93 12.06 -17.31 -43.95
CA SER A 93 11.85 -18.45 -44.84
C SER A 93 13.13 -18.74 -45.59
N ASN A 94 13.94 -19.60 -44.99
CA ASN A 94 15.08 -20.25 -45.61
C ASN A 94 14.63 -21.01 -46.88
N LYS A 95 15.05 -20.54 -48.07
CA LYS A 95 15.13 -21.34 -49.31
C LYS A 95 16.00 -20.70 -50.37
#